data_AF-A0A5R9FZP9-F1
#
_entry.id   AF-A0A5R9FZP9-F1
#
_cell.length_a   1.000
_cell.length_b   1.000
_cell.length_c   1.000
_cell.angle_alpha   90.00
_cell.angle_beta   90.00
_cell.angle_gamma   90.00
#
_symmetry.space_group_name_H-M   'P 1'
#
loop_
_entity.id
_entity.type
_entity.pdbx_description
1 polymer ?
#
loop_
_entity_poly.entity_id
_entity_poly.type
_entity_poly.pdbx_seq_one_letter_code
_entity_poly.pdbx_strand_id
1 'polypeptide(L)'
;MNDIRSNLIEMLLALYKALEGSGEMHLRHENNALHWVPGQGLWIEGCAGEVSVKAYNYASVTLGAQIRSYNHLPYQWLRSLTGVGDQD
;
A
#
# COMPACT_ATOMS: atom_id res chain seq x y z
N MET A 1 8.15 20.09 5.35
CA MET A 1 7.33 19.48 6.40
C MET A 1 6.64 18.30 5.75
N ASN A 2 7.14 17.09 5.95
CA ASN A 2 6.56 15.87 5.35
C ASN A 2 5.28 15.54 6.11
N ASP A 3 4.13 15.88 5.54
CA ASP A 3 2.84 15.62 6.15
C ASP A 3 2.49 14.12 6.08
N ILE A 4 1.66 13.66 7.01
CA ILE A 4 1.31 12.23 7.17
C ILE A 4 0.76 11.64 5.87
N ARG A 5 0.01 12.42 5.07
CA ARG A 5 -0.56 11.94 3.81
C ARG A 5 0.53 11.69 2.77
N SER A 6 1.48 12.60 2.64
CA SER A 6 2.62 12.42 1.73
C SER A 6 3.44 11.19 2.10
N ASN A 7 3.73 10.97 3.39
CA ASN A 7 4.49 9.79 3.83
C ASN A 7 3.71 8.47 3.62
N LEU A 8 2.37 8.49 3.74
CA LEU A 8 1.53 7.33 3.40
C LEU A 8 1.59 6.99 1.91
N ILE A 9 1.52 8.01 1.06
CA ILE A 9 1.59 7.85 -0.40
C ILE A 9 2.96 7.31 -0.81
N GLU A 10 4.04 7.83 -0.24
CA GLU A 10 5.40 7.33 -0.50
C GLU A 10 5.55 5.84 -0.14
N MET A 11 5.04 5.42 1.02
CA MET A 11 5.05 4.01 1.42
C MET A 11 4.27 3.13 0.44
N LEU A 12 3.09 3.57 -0.01
CA LEU A 12 2.26 2.82 -0.96
C LEU A 12 2.93 2.73 -2.34
N LEU A 13 3.61 3.78 -2.78
CA LEU A 13 4.40 3.76 -4.03
C LEU A 13 5.61 2.83 -3.90
N ALA A 14 6.28 2.81 -2.74
CA ALA A 14 7.36 1.87 -2.48
C ALA A 14 6.87 0.41 -2.52
N LEU A 15 5.68 0.13 -1.95
CA LEU A 15 5.05 -1.18 -2.03
C LEU A 15 4.67 -1.57 -3.46
N TYR A 16 4.04 -0.65 -4.20
CA TYR A 16 3.73 -0.87 -5.62
C TYR A 16 5.00 -1.26 -6.39
N LYS A 17 6.09 -0.52 -6.19
CA LYS A 17 7.37 -0.78 -6.86
C LYS A 17 8.00 -2.10 -6.43
N ALA A 18 7.90 -2.48 -5.16
CA ALA A 18 8.42 -3.76 -4.66
C ALA A 18 7.67 -4.96 -5.27
N LEU A 19 6.39 -4.79 -5.58
CA LEU A 19 5.55 -5.81 -6.23
C LEU A 19 5.70 -5.80 -7.77
N GLU A 20 6.26 -4.74 -8.34
CA GLU A 20 6.53 -4.63 -9.78
C GLU A 20 7.55 -5.70 -10.21
N GLY A 21 7.08 -6.70 -10.96
CA GLY A 21 7.87 -7.88 -11.35
C GLY A 21 7.51 -9.16 -10.58
N SER A 22 6.69 -9.06 -9.53
CA SER A 22 6.04 -10.23 -8.92
C SER A 22 4.82 -10.68 -9.75
N GLY A 23 4.41 -11.94 -9.56
CA GLY A 23 3.17 -12.45 -10.13
C GLY A 23 1.94 -11.84 -9.47
N GLU A 24 0.75 -12.24 -9.93
CA GLU A 24 -0.51 -11.87 -9.26
C GLU A 24 -0.50 -12.34 -7.80
N MET A 25 -0.93 -11.46 -6.88
CA MET A 25 -0.94 -11.74 -5.45
C MET A 25 -2.25 -11.32 -4.80
N HIS A 26 -2.80 -12.22 -4.00
CA HIS A 26 -3.94 -11.99 -3.13
C HIS A 26 -3.58 -12.40 -1.72
N LEU A 27 -3.37 -11.42 -0.85
CA LEU A 27 -2.99 -11.66 0.54
C LEU A 27 -4.08 -11.13 1.47
N ARG A 28 -4.32 -11.84 2.57
CA ARG A 28 -5.23 -11.39 3.63
C ARG A 28 -4.47 -11.22 4.93
N HIS A 29 -4.79 -10.16 5.65
CA HIS A 29 -4.27 -9.88 6.97
C HIS A 29 -5.35 -9.24 7.83
N GLU A 30 -5.82 -9.99 8.84
CA GLU A 30 -6.99 -9.63 9.65
C GLU A 30 -8.21 -9.33 8.76
N ASN A 31 -8.79 -8.14 8.90
CA ASN A 31 -9.92 -7.67 8.09
C ASN A 31 -9.51 -7.06 6.75
N ASN A 32 -8.21 -7.04 6.42
CA ASN A 32 -7.69 -6.42 5.21
C ASN A 32 -7.37 -7.47 4.13
N ALA A 33 -7.60 -7.10 2.87
CA ALA A 33 -7.18 -7.88 1.72
C ALA A 33 -6.35 -7.00 0.78
N LEU A 34 -5.14 -7.46 0.43
CA LEU A 34 -4.28 -6.85 -0.57
C LEU A 34 -4.44 -7.62 -1.88
N HIS A 35 -4.68 -6.88 -2.95
CA HIS A 35 -4.78 -7.37 -4.31
C HIS A 35 -3.69 -6.68 -5.13
N TRP A 36 -2.84 -7.48 -5.75
CA TRP A 36 -1.85 -7.00 -6.71
C TRP A 36 -2.04 -7.75 -8.01
N VAL A 37 -2.26 -7.00 -9.07
CA VAL A 37 -2.43 -7.53 -10.42
C VAL A 37 -1.46 -6.79 -11.34
N PRO A 38 -0.43 -7.47 -11.88
CA PRO A 38 0.53 -6.87 -12.78
C PRO A 38 -0.15 -6.13 -13.95
N GLY A 39 0.26 -4.88 -14.18
CA GLY A 39 -0.30 -4.03 -15.23
C GLY A 39 -1.67 -3.39 -14.91
N GLN A 40 -2.33 -3.78 -13.82
CA GLN A 40 -3.57 -3.11 -13.38
C GLN A 40 -3.37 -2.29 -12.09
N GLY A 41 -2.60 -2.81 -11.13
CA GLY A 41 -2.21 -2.08 -9.92
C GLY A 41 -2.34 -2.85 -8.61
N LEU A 42 -2.33 -2.09 -7.52
CA LEU A 42 -2.42 -2.51 -6.13
C LEU A 42 -3.71 -1.96 -5.50
N TRP A 43 -4.47 -2.79 -4.79
CA TRP A 43 -5.63 -2.39 -3.98
C TRP A 43 -5.56 -3.00 -2.58
N ILE A 44 -6.07 -2.26 -1.61
CA ILE A 44 -6.21 -2.74 -0.24
C ILE A 44 -7.65 -2.47 0.21
N GLU A 45 -8.38 -3.55 0.43
CA GLU A 45 -9.75 -3.55 0.96
C GLU A 45 -9.74 -3.81 2.47
N GLY A 46 -10.76 -3.33 3.18
CA GLY A 46 -10.95 -3.61 4.61
C GLY A 46 -10.24 -2.65 5.57
N CYS A 47 -9.37 -1.77 5.06
CA CYS A 47 -9.01 -0.55 5.77
C CYS A 47 -10.29 0.29 5.95
N ALA A 48 -10.33 1.28 6.83
CA ALA A 48 -11.50 2.16 7.01
C ALA A 48 -11.98 2.90 5.71
N GLY A 49 -11.34 2.64 4.57
CA GLY A 49 -11.83 2.79 3.20
C GLY A 49 -10.97 1.95 2.24
N GLU A 50 -11.14 2.14 0.92
CA GLU A 50 -10.27 1.51 -0.10
C GLU A 50 -8.99 2.32 -0.32
N VAL A 51 -7.85 1.63 -0.50
CA VAL A 51 -6.64 2.22 -1.06
C VAL A 51 -6.39 1.62 -2.44
N SER A 52 -5.97 2.45 -3.41
CA SER A 52 -5.53 1.97 -4.72
C SER A 52 -4.28 2.70 -5.20
N VAL A 53 -3.38 1.98 -5.86
CA VAL A 53 -2.21 2.51 -6.57
C VAL A 53 -2.17 1.91 -7.96
N LYS A 54 -2.26 2.75 -8.99
CA LYS A 54 -2.31 2.29 -10.40
C LYS A 54 -1.00 2.45 -11.17
N ALA A 55 -0.12 3.32 -10.70
CA ALA A 55 1.17 3.60 -11.33
C ALA A 55 2.13 4.25 -10.33
N TYR A 56 3.41 4.28 -10.68
CA TYR A 56 4.47 4.86 -9.86
C TYR A 56 4.51 6.41 -9.94
N ASN A 57 3.45 7.07 -9.45
CA ASN A 57 3.40 8.52 -9.28
C ASN A 57 2.35 8.92 -8.22
N TYR A 58 2.54 10.10 -7.61
CA TYR A 58 1.68 10.59 -6.52
C TYR A 58 0.19 10.67 -6.90
N ALA A 59 -0.12 11.14 -8.11
CA ALA A 59 -1.50 11.31 -8.57
C ALA A 59 -2.24 9.99 -8.80
N SER A 60 -1.52 8.88 -8.89
CA SER A 60 -2.08 7.54 -9.09
C SER A 60 -2.39 6.81 -7.78
N VAL A 61 -2.13 7.46 -6.63
CA VAL A 61 -2.48 6.93 -5.31
C VAL A 61 -3.80 7.55 -4.85
N THR A 62 -4.78 6.68 -4.62
CA THR A 62 -6.04 7.05 -3.99
C THR A 62 -6.06 6.47 -2.58
N LEU A 63 -6.23 7.35 -1.60
CA LEU A 63 -6.47 6.98 -0.21
C LEU A 63 -7.97 7.10 0.09
N GLY A 64 -8.54 6.11 0.74
CA GLY A 64 -9.89 6.17 1.27
C GLY A 64 -10.07 7.36 2.21
N ALA A 65 -11.25 7.98 2.18
CA ALA A 65 -11.52 9.24 2.88
C ALA A 65 -11.32 9.17 4.41
N GLN A 66 -11.40 7.98 5.00
CA GLN A 66 -11.20 7.77 6.43
C GLN A 66 -9.72 7.58 6.81
N ILE A 67 -8.81 7.43 5.85
CA ILE A 67 -7.39 7.17 6.11
C ILE A 67 -6.71 8.50 6.42
N ARG A 68 -6.27 8.65 7.67
CA ARG A 68 -5.62 9.87 8.18
C ARG A 68 -4.24 9.63 8.77
N SER A 69 -3.90 8.37 9.07
CA SER A 69 -2.64 7.98 9.67
C SER A 69 -2.31 6.53 9.33
N TYR A 70 -1.09 6.11 9.65
CA TYR A 70 -0.63 4.73 9.47
C TYR A 70 -1.46 3.70 10.21
N ASN A 71 -2.10 4.05 11.33
CA ASN A 71 -2.89 3.11 12.13
C ASN A 71 -4.17 2.64 11.43
N HIS A 72 -4.63 3.36 10.40
CA HIS A 72 -5.78 2.95 9.61
C HIS A 72 -5.40 1.98 8.47
N LEU A 73 -4.11 1.76 8.27
CA LEU A 73 -3.56 0.75 7.38
C LEU A 73 -2.91 -0.35 8.22
N PRO A 74 -2.84 -1.59 7.71
CA PRO A 74 -2.01 -2.64 8.30
C PRO A 74 -0.51 -2.36 8.05
N TYR A 75 0.00 -1.25 8.58
CA TYR A 75 1.29 -0.65 8.22
C TYR A 75 2.47 -1.61 8.34
N GLN A 76 2.59 -2.31 9.47
CA GLN A 76 3.73 -3.22 9.70
C GLN A 76 3.70 -4.40 8.74
N TRP A 77 2.50 -4.91 8.43
CA TRP A 77 2.34 -5.95 7.43
C TRP A 77 2.72 -5.45 6.03
N LEU A 78 2.20 -4.29 5.60
CA LEU A 78 2.58 -3.70 4.30
C LEU A 78 4.08 -3.41 4.20
N ARG A 79 4.70 -2.94 5.29
CA ARG A 79 6.15 -2.71 5.37
C ARG A 79 6.96 -4.00 5.26
N SER A 80 6.50 -5.11 5.84
CA SER A 80 7.19 -6.40 5.67
C SER A 80 7.18 -6.88 4.21
N LEU A 81 6.14 -6.55 3.44
CA LEU A 81 6.04 -6.92 2.03
C LEU A 81 7.01 -6.13 1.13
N THR A 82 7.42 -4.93 1.54
CA THR A 82 8.38 -4.14 0.76
C THR A 82 9.83 -4.57 0.94
N GLY A 83 10.11 -5.52 1.84
CA GLY A 83 11.47 -5.97 2.15
C GLY A 83 12.35 -4.90 2.83
N VAL A 84 11.80 -3.73 3.21
CA VAL A 84 12.53 -2.63 3.88
C VAL A 84 12.58 -2.86 5.41
N GLY A 85 12.69 -4.12 5.83
CA GLY A 85 12.43 -4.56 7.20
C GLY A 85 13.42 -5.54 7.80
N ASP A 86 14.46 -5.96 7.09
CA ASP A 86 15.54 -6.80 7.61
C ASP A 86 16.89 -6.17 7.24
N GLN A 87 17.25 -5.12 7.96
CA GLN A 87 18.64 -4.84 8.28
C GLN A 87 18.69 -4.69 9.80
N ASP A 88 19.15 -5.77 10.43
CA ASP A 88 19.58 -5.87 11.82
C ASP A 88 20.52 -4.71 12.21
#